data_AF-A0A2K4KMM7-F1
#
_entry.id   AF-A0A2K4KMM7-F1
#
_cell.length_a   1.000
_cell.length_b   1.000
_cell.length_c   1.000
_cell.angle_alpha   90.00
_cell.angle_beta   90.00
_cell.angle_gamma   90.00
#
_symmetry.space_group_name_H-M   'P 1'
#
loop_
_entity.id
_entity.type
_entity.pdbx_description
1 polymer ?
#
loop_
_entity_poly.entity_id
_entity_poly.type
_entity_poly.pdbx_seq_one_letter_code
_entity_poly.pdbx_strand_id
1 'polypeptide(L)'
;MVTTTDKNRSGPRSPFDVAVLLLMIGTTLLIIWLSLTYRSFWSAHWPSYSDMVSSLPQPSAWLRWLMGDISEVAFYKHEFASIGLLAGAYLAYWANRTRRSWQGFSISYGTGLWPWLITSSLLGLLLSNALWGWTVTTTSWQPTFVAFVSLPAAMVLMFGGGWKVTINGAIMGAVFVTPMCLLIVNYVCNPLGLPAVIGNVLGMAVASVMAFLLCRYRPSLMKSEHPKTPPSSPPA
;
A
#
# COMPACT_ATOMS: atom_id res chain seq x y z
N MET A 1 4.77 30.55 -40.25
CA MET A 1 4.81 30.06 -38.85
C MET A 1 4.57 28.56 -38.93
N VAL A 2 5.63 27.75 -38.93
CA VAL A 2 5.56 26.30 -39.21
C VAL A 2 5.42 25.58 -37.88
N THR A 3 4.27 24.95 -37.68
CA THR A 3 3.98 24.07 -36.55
C THR A 3 4.71 22.73 -36.79
N THR A 4 5.82 22.51 -36.10
CA THR A 4 6.50 21.21 -36.10
C THR A 4 5.70 20.22 -35.24
N THR A 5 4.94 19.36 -35.93
CA THR A 5 4.35 18.14 -35.36
C THR A 5 5.49 17.18 -35.02
N ASP A 6 5.95 17.22 -33.78
CA ASP A 6 7.00 16.33 -33.30
C ASP A 6 6.47 14.89 -33.27
N LYS A 7 6.91 14.11 -34.24
CA LYS A 7 6.50 12.74 -34.48
C LYS A 7 7.15 11.87 -33.41
N ASN A 8 6.36 11.53 -32.40
CA ASN A 8 6.71 10.65 -31.29
C ASN A 8 7.18 9.27 -31.83
N ARG A 9 8.46 9.18 -32.20
CA ARG A 9 9.11 7.96 -32.69
C ARG A 9 9.38 7.07 -31.49
N SER A 10 8.47 6.12 -31.23
CA SER A 10 8.77 4.97 -30.39
C SER A 10 9.95 4.22 -31.00
N GLY A 11 11.14 4.34 -30.41
CA GLY A 11 12.31 3.58 -30.81
C GLY A 11 12.06 2.06 -30.76
N PRO A 12 12.83 1.25 -31.51
CA PRO A 12 12.69 -0.20 -31.51
C PRO A 12 12.81 -0.73 -30.07
N ARG A 13 11.82 -1.54 -29.64
CA ARG A 13 11.82 -2.17 -28.31
C ARG A 13 13.05 -3.07 -28.20
N SER A 14 13.80 -2.97 -27.10
CA SER A 14 14.96 -3.83 -26.92
C SER A 14 14.51 -5.30 -26.89
N PRO A 15 15.31 -6.25 -27.43
CA PRO A 15 14.96 -7.68 -27.40
C PRO A 15 14.71 -8.19 -25.98
N PHE A 16 15.38 -7.57 -24.99
CA PHE A 16 15.15 -7.81 -23.57
C PHE A 16 13.73 -7.38 -23.12
N ASP A 17 13.23 -6.24 -23.57
CA ASP A 17 11.87 -5.78 -23.23
C ASP A 17 10.80 -6.71 -23.80
N VAL A 18 11.02 -7.22 -25.02
CA VAL A 18 10.12 -8.19 -25.64
C VAL A 18 10.12 -9.51 -24.87
N ALA A 19 11.28 -10.00 -24.45
CA ALA A 19 11.40 -11.21 -23.65
C ALA A 19 10.68 -11.08 -22.29
N VAL A 20 10.84 -9.94 -21.61
CA VAL A 20 10.15 -9.67 -20.33
C VAL A 20 8.64 -9.62 -20.52
N LEU A 21 8.14 -8.94 -21.56
CA LEU A 21 6.70 -8.88 -21.85
C LEU A 21 6.12 -10.27 -22.16
N LEU A 22 6.82 -11.07 -22.97
CA LEU A 22 6.39 -12.44 -23.29
C LEU A 22 6.42 -13.34 -22.05
N LEU A 23 7.40 -13.18 -21.16
CA LEU A 23 7.49 -13.95 -19.92
C LEU A 23 6.37 -13.55 -18.95
N MET A 24 6.02 -12.28 -18.84
CA MET A 24 4.87 -11.83 -18.05
C MET A 24 3.55 -12.36 -18.60
N ILE A 25 3.34 -12.28 -19.92
CA ILE A 25 2.13 -12.82 -20.56
C ILE A 25 2.08 -14.34 -20.35
N GLY A 26 3.18 -15.05 -20.60
CA GLY A 26 3.26 -16.50 -20.42
C GLY A 26 2.99 -16.93 -18.98
N THR A 27 3.55 -16.24 -17.99
CA THR A 27 3.30 -16.53 -16.56
C THR A 27 1.86 -16.23 -16.17
N THR A 28 1.25 -15.13 -16.62
CA THR A 28 -0.17 -14.86 -16.35
C THR A 28 -1.09 -15.90 -16.98
N LEU A 29 -0.85 -16.31 -18.22
CA LEU A 29 -1.63 -17.35 -18.90
C LEU A 29 -1.47 -18.71 -18.20
N LEU A 30 -0.25 -19.05 -17.75
CA LEU A 30 0.02 -20.24 -16.98
C LEU A 30 -0.76 -20.23 -15.65
N ILE A 31 -0.76 -19.11 -14.93
CA ILE A 31 -1.50 -18.96 -13.66
C ILE A 31 -3.01 -19.11 -13.90
N ILE A 32 -3.56 -18.48 -14.95
CA ILE A 32 -4.97 -18.60 -15.33
C ILE A 32 -5.31 -20.05 -15.65
N TRP A 33 -4.48 -20.71 -16.44
CA TRP A 33 -4.66 -22.10 -16.84
C TRP A 33 -4.62 -23.05 -15.63
N LEU A 34 -3.61 -22.93 -14.77
CA LEU A 34 -3.52 -23.71 -13.53
C LEU A 34 -4.72 -23.46 -12.60
N SER A 35 -5.18 -22.21 -12.48
CA SER A 35 -6.33 -21.87 -11.65
C SER A 35 -7.64 -22.48 -12.16
N LEU A 36 -7.82 -22.55 -13.48
CA LEU A 36 -8.98 -23.20 -14.09
C LEU A 36 -8.91 -24.72 -14.00
N THR A 37 -7.73 -25.31 -14.24
CA THR A 37 -7.50 -26.76 -14.21
C THR A 37 -7.64 -27.35 -12.79
N TYR A 38 -7.15 -26.65 -11.77
CA TYR A 38 -7.16 -27.13 -10.37
C TYR A 38 -8.27 -26.51 -9.51
N ARG A 39 -9.26 -25.84 -10.11
CA ARG A 39 -10.33 -25.10 -9.41
C ARG A 39 -11.03 -25.90 -8.30
N SER A 40 -11.22 -27.21 -8.50
CA SER A 40 -11.87 -28.12 -7.54
C SER A 40 -11.02 -28.40 -6.29
N PHE A 41 -9.68 -28.38 -6.40
CA PHE A 41 -8.76 -28.64 -5.29
C PHE A 41 -8.53 -27.43 -4.37
N TRP A 42 -8.81 -26.22 -4.87
CA TRP A 42 -8.58 -24.98 -4.13
C TRP A 42 -9.51 -24.82 -2.91
N SER A 43 -10.76 -25.28 -3.04
CA SER A 43 -11.74 -25.24 -1.93
C SER A 43 -11.39 -26.16 -0.77
N ALA A 44 -10.56 -27.19 -1.00
CA ALA A 44 -10.22 -28.19 0.01
C ALA A 44 -8.98 -27.83 0.87
N HIS A 45 -8.18 -26.84 0.45
CA HIS A 45 -6.88 -26.53 1.09
C HIS A 45 -6.70 -25.07 1.53
N TRP A 46 -7.62 -24.15 1.16
CA TRP A 46 -7.52 -22.76 1.58
C TRP A 46 -8.48 -22.47 2.73
N PRO A 47 -8.00 -22.00 3.90
CA PRO A 47 -8.87 -21.75 5.06
C PRO A 47 -9.90 -20.66 4.74
N SER A 48 -11.14 -20.82 5.22
CA SER A 48 -12.16 -19.79 5.12
C SER A 48 -11.87 -18.62 6.07
N TYR A 49 -12.56 -17.48 5.91
CA TYR A 49 -12.40 -16.31 6.79
C TYR A 49 -12.55 -16.69 8.27
N SER A 50 -13.55 -17.52 8.62
CA SER A 50 -13.78 -18.00 9.99
C SER A 50 -12.64 -18.88 10.51
N ASP A 51 -12.03 -19.70 9.65
CA ASP A 51 -10.91 -20.57 10.03
C ASP A 51 -9.64 -19.75 10.29
N MET A 52 -9.40 -18.69 9.49
CA MET A 52 -8.31 -17.74 9.72
C MET A 52 -8.47 -16.95 11.02
N VAL A 53 -9.69 -16.51 11.36
CA VAL A 53 -9.95 -15.81 12.63
C VAL A 53 -9.72 -16.75 13.83
N SER A 54 -10.15 -18.01 13.73
CA SER A 54 -10.01 -18.98 14.83
C SER A 54 -8.55 -19.37 15.12
N SER A 55 -7.66 -19.23 14.13
CA SER A 55 -6.23 -19.57 14.23
C SER A 55 -5.33 -18.38 14.54
N LEU A 56 -5.87 -17.16 14.70
CA LEU A 56 -5.15 -15.92 15.02
C LEU A 56 -4.09 -16.01 16.15
N PRO A 57 -4.24 -16.86 17.19
CA PRO A 57 -3.20 -17.01 18.21
C PRO A 57 -1.87 -17.58 17.69
N GLN A 58 -1.86 -18.21 16.52
CA GLN A 58 -0.66 -18.81 15.93
C GLN A 58 0.13 -17.79 15.09
N PRO A 59 1.47 -17.67 15.26
CA PRO A 59 2.28 -16.68 14.54
C PRO A 59 2.20 -16.78 13.01
N SER A 60 2.02 -18.00 12.48
CA SER A 60 1.85 -18.27 11.06
C SER A 60 0.49 -17.77 10.52
N ALA A 61 -0.58 -17.90 11.31
CA ALA A 61 -1.91 -17.40 10.96
C ALA A 61 -1.96 -15.87 11.03
N TRP A 62 -1.24 -15.26 11.97
CA TRP A 62 -1.08 -13.80 12.04
C TRP A 62 -0.36 -13.22 10.82
N LEU A 63 0.68 -13.92 10.33
CA LEU A 63 1.38 -13.51 9.10
C LEU A 63 0.50 -13.67 7.85
N ARG A 64 -0.29 -14.75 7.79
CA ARG A 64 -1.29 -14.94 6.71
C ARG A 64 -2.37 -13.88 6.74
N TRP A 65 -2.83 -13.49 7.93
CA TRP A 65 -3.77 -12.39 8.11
C TRP A 65 -3.20 -11.08 7.59
N LEU A 66 -1.98 -10.73 8.00
CA LEU A 66 -1.29 -9.53 7.54
C LEU A 66 -1.11 -9.51 6.01
N MET A 67 -0.77 -10.66 5.42
CA MET A 67 -0.67 -10.80 3.96
C MET A 67 -2.04 -10.69 3.28
N GLY A 68 -3.12 -11.18 3.89
CA GLY A 68 -4.49 -11.02 3.41
C GLY A 68 -4.96 -9.56 3.42
N ASP A 69 -4.63 -8.80 4.47
CA ASP A 69 -5.05 -7.40 4.63
C ASP A 69 -4.57 -6.50 3.48
N ILE A 70 -3.41 -6.80 2.88
CA ILE A 70 -2.86 -6.02 1.75
C ILE A 70 -3.78 -6.04 0.53
N SER A 71 -4.51 -7.14 0.29
CA SER A 71 -5.48 -7.27 -0.82
C SER A 71 -6.92 -7.06 -0.39
N GLU A 72 -7.18 -6.94 0.92
CA GLU A 72 -8.50 -6.66 1.46
C GLU A 72 -9.03 -5.28 1.06
N VAL A 73 -8.13 -4.36 0.69
CA VAL A 73 -8.45 -3.07 0.03
C VAL A 73 -9.36 -3.24 -1.18
N ALA A 74 -9.17 -4.32 -1.93
CA ALA A 74 -9.95 -4.66 -3.12
C ALA A 74 -10.97 -5.77 -2.84
N PHE A 75 -11.28 -6.04 -1.57
CA PHE A 75 -12.22 -7.05 -1.08
C PHE A 75 -11.85 -8.51 -1.41
N TYR A 76 -10.60 -8.79 -1.81
CA TYR A 76 -10.18 -10.15 -2.17
C TYR A 76 -9.69 -10.98 -0.98
N LYS A 77 -9.09 -10.36 0.05
CA LYS A 77 -8.49 -11.01 1.23
C LYS A 77 -7.76 -12.33 0.91
N HIS A 78 -6.83 -12.27 -0.03
CA HIS A 78 -6.04 -13.41 -0.48
C HIS A 78 -4.55 -13.07 -0.59
N GLU A 79 -3.71 -13.94 -0.02
CA GLU A 79 -2.25 -13.76 0.02
C GLU A 79 -1.62 -13.64 -1.37
N PHE A 80 -2.11 -14.44 -2.35
CA PHE A 80 -1.62 -14.38 -3.73
C PHE A 80 -1.98 -13.07 -4.44
N ALA A 81 -3.16 -12.51 -4.16
CA ALA A 81 -3.56 -11.20 -4.69
C ALA A 81 -2.63 -10.10 -4.15
N SER A 82 -2.26 -10.18 -2.87
CA SER A 82 -1.33 -9.24 -2.23
C SER A 82 0.08 -9.34 -2.81
N ILE A 83 0.60 -10.55 -3.00
CA ILE A 83 1.92 -10.76 -3.63
C ILE A 83 1.91 -10.24 -5.06
N GLY A 84 0.85 -10.54 -5.83
CA GLY A 84 0.70 -10.03 -7.20
C GLY A 84 0.67 -8.50 -7.25
N LEU A 85 -0.06 -7.86 -6.32
CA LEU A 85 -0.13 -6.41 -6.22
C LEU A 85 1.23 -5.77 -5.89
N LEU A 86 1.94 -6.30 -4.89
CA LEU A 86 3.27 -5.81 -4.50
C LEU A 86 4.31 -6.06 -5.59
N ALA A 87 4.29 -7.23 -6.24
CA ALA A 87 5.18 -7.56 -7.35
C ALA A 87 4.92 -6.65 -8.56
N GLY A 88 3.65 -6.39 -8.89
CA GLY A 88 3.27 -5.44 -9.93
C GLY A 88 3.73 -4.01 -9.63
N ALA A 89 3.58 -3.57 -8.38
CA ALA A 89 4.05 -2.26 -7.92
C ALA A 89 5.59 -2.15 -8.00
N TYR A 90 6.33 -3.18 -7.59
CA TYR A 90 7.79 -3.24 -7.70
C TYR A 90 8.25 -3.23 -9.16
N LEU A 91 7.61 -4.03 -10.01
CA LEU A 91 7.92 -4.07 -11.44
C LEU A 91 7.73 -2.70 -12.09
N ALA A 92 6.62 -2.02 -11.80
CA ALA A 92 6.35 -0.70 -12.33
C ALA A 92 7.30 0.37 -11.76
N TYR A 93 7.74 0.25 -10.49
CA TYR A 93 8.81 1.09 -9.93
C TYR A 93 10.15 0.86 -10.66
N TRP A 94 10.53 -0.39 -10.89
CA TRP A 94 11.74 -0.75 -11.62
C TRP A 94 11.71 -0.27 -13.08
N ALA A 95 10.58 -0.45 -13.75
CA ALA A 95 10.35 0.02 -15.12
C ALA A 95 10.49 1.54 -15.23
N ASN A 96 9.96 2.26 -14.23
CA ASN A 96 10.08 3.71 -14.13
C ASN A 96 11.55 4.15 -13.94
N ARG A 97 12.24 3.54 -12.98
CA ARG A 97 13.65 3.86 -12.70
C ARG A 97 14.58 3.58 -13.87
N THR A 98 14.28 2.54 -14.65
CA THR A 98 15.06 2.16 -15.85
C THR A 98 14.57 2.84 -17.14
N ARG A 99 13.61 3.79 -17.05
CA ARG A 99 13.01 4.55 -18.16
C ARG A 99 12.57 3.65 -19.33
N ARG A 100 11.94 2.53 -19.03
CA ARG A 100 11.48 1.59 -20.07
C ARG A 100 10.31 2.18 -20.86
N SER A 101 10.26 1.88 -22.16
CA SER A 101 9.23 2.41 -23.07
C SER A 101 7.81 1.93 -22.76
N TRP A 102 7.66 0.84 -22.00
CA TRP A 102 6.38 0.25 -21.58
C TRP A 102 5.96 0.63 -20.15
N GLN A 103 6.71 1.50 -19.47
CA GLN A 103 6.49 1.85 -18.06
C GLN A 103 5.10 2.45 -17.75
N GLY A 104 4.38 2.95 -18.76
CA GLY A 104 3.09 3.60 -18.56
C GLY A 104 3.21 4.85 -17.70
N PHE A 105 2.37 4.96 -16.66
CA PHE A 105 2.37 6.08 -15.73
C PHE A 105 3.43 5.90 -14.63
N SER A 106 4.13 6.99 -14.31
CA SER A 106 5.14 7.01 -13.27
C SER A 106 4.53 6.77 -11.88
N ILE A 107 4.96 5.72 -11.19
CA ILE A 107 4.62 5.47 -9.79
C ILE A 107 5.17 6.57 -8.86
N SER A 108 4.42 6.89 -7.80
CA SER A 108 4.77 7.94 -6.82
C SER A 108 5.06 9.30 -7.47
N TYR A 109 4.27 9.66 -8.48
CA TYR A 109 4.46 10.89 -9.28
C TYR A 109 5.87 11.04 -9.88
N GLY A 110 6.60 9.94 -10.09
CA GLY A 110 7.97 9.97 -10.61
C GLY A 110 9.04 10.43 -9.61
N THR A 111 8.68 10.67 -8.35
CA THR A 111 9.61 11.14 -7.30
C THR A 111 10.63 10.10 -6.83
N GLY A 112 10.44 8.82 -7.16
CA GLY A 112 11.29 7.73 -6.68
C GLY A 112 11.07 7.36 -5.20
N LEU A 113 10.05 7.93 -4.54
CA LEU A 113 9.75 7.69 -3.13
C LEU A 113 9.07 6.34 -2.84
N TRP A 114 8.82 5.52 -3.86
CA TRP A 114 8.09 4.26 -3.74
C TRP A 114 8.63 3.33 -2.63
N PRO A 115 9.96 3.12 -2.46
CA PRO A 115 10.46 2.29 -1.36
C PRO A 115 10.06 2.82 0.02
N TRP A 116 10.13 4.13 0.22
CA TRP A 116 9.71 4.75 1.48
C TRP A 116 8.21 4.65 1.71
N LEU A 117 7.43 4.82 0.64
CA LEU A 117 5.98 4.72 0.65
C LEU A 117 5.55 3.32 1.08
N ILE A 118 6.06 2.28 0.40
CA ILE A 118 5.68 0.91 0.71
C ILE A 118 6.15 0.50 2.12
N THR A 119 7.34 0.92 2.55
CA THR A 119 7.80 0.66 3.92
C THR A 119 6.90 1.34 4.95
N SER A 120 6.50 2.59 4.74
CA SER A 120 5.62 3.31 5.69
C SER A 120 4.23 2.67 5.74
N SER A 121 3.67 2.31 4.59
CA SER A 121 2.39 1.60 4.50
C SER A 121 2.43 0.24 5.19
N LEU A 122 3.45 -0.59 4.94
CA LEU A 122 3.60 -1.90 5.58
C LEU A 122 3.80 -1.78 7.09
N LEU A 123 4.59 -0.81 7.55
CA LEU A 123 4.74 -0.52 8.99
C LEU A 123 3.43 -0.05 9.61
N GLY A 124 2.66 0.80 8.92
CA GLY A 124 1.35 1.26 9.37
C GLY A 124 0.35 0.11 9.49
N LEU A 125 0.39 -0.84 8.55
CA LEU A 125 -0.40 -2.07 8.60
C LEU A 125 -0.02 -2.93 9.81
N LEU A 126 1.27 -3.20 10.00
CA LEU A 126 1.81 -3.97 11.13
C LEU A 126 1.40 -3.34 12.46
N LEU A 127 1.59 -2.03 12.61
CA LEU A 127 1.22 -1.28 13.82
C LEU A 127 -0.28 -1.31 14.04
N SER A 128 -1.08 -1.17 12.99
CA SER A 128 -2.55 -1.22 13.11
C SER A 128 -3.02 -2.59 13.57
N ASN A 129 -2.47 -3.65 13.00
CA ASN A 129 -2.84 -5.00 13.38
C ASN A 129 -2.33 -5.35 14.79
N ALA A 130 -1.18 -4.81 15.22
CA ALA A 130 -0.68 -4.98 16.58
C ALA A 130 -1.53 -4.22 17.62
N LEU A 131 -1.91 -2.97 17.33
CA LEU A 131 -2.64 -2.10 18.26
C LEU A 131 -4.14 -2.39 18.29
N TRP A 132 -4.72 -2.81 17.16
CA TRP A 132 -6.17 -2.95 16.97
C TRP A 132 -6.58 -4.35 16.52
N GLY A 133 -5.66 -5.30 16.38
CA GLY A 133 -5.98 -6.69 16.03
C GLY A 133 -6.92 -7.36 17.04
N TRP A 134 -6.91 -6.91 18.30
CA TRP A 134 -7.88 -7.34 19.32
C TRP A 134 -9.33 -6.97 19.01
N THR A 135 -9.55 -6.02 18.09
CA THR A 135 -10.90 -5.62 17.65
C THR A 135 -11.44 -6.50 16.53
N VAL A 136 -10.63 -7.40 15.97
CA VAL A 136 -11.06 -8.36 14.95
C VAL A 136 -11.92 -9.42 15.62
N THR A 137 -13.23 -9.36 15.39
CA THR A 137 -14.18 -10.37 15.86
C THR A 137 -14.71 -11.20 14.70
N THR A 138 -15.08 -12.46 14.96
CA THR A 138 -15.65 -13.39 13.96
C THR A 138 -16.95 -12.90 13.33
N THR A 139 -17.60 -11.91 13.93
CA THR A 139 -18.94 -11.41 13.56
C THR A 139 -18.92 -10.08 12.81
N SER A 140 -17.79 -9.35 12.75
CA SER A 140 -17.72 -8.03 12.13
C SER A 140 -16.48 -7.86 11.24
N TRP A 141 -16.71 -7.31 10.05
CA TRP A 141 -15.64 -6.96 9.12
C TRP A 141 -14.86 -5.75 9.62
N GLN A 142 -13.55 -5.90 9.81
CA GLN A 142 -12.71 -4.91 10.50
C GLN A 142 -11.67 -4.26 9.55
N PRO A 143 -11.59 -2.92 9.49
CA PRO A 143 -10.74 -2.17 8.56
C PRO A 143 -9.25 -2.06 8.96
N THR A 144 -8.58 -3.15 9.28
CA THR A 144 -7.15 -3.14 9.64
C THR A 144 -6.23 -2.76 8.48
N PHE A 145 -6.65 -3.05 7.24
CA PHE A 145 -5.95 -2.65 6.01
C PHE A 145 -5.93 -1.14 5.75
N VAL A 146 -6.78 -0.36 6.42
CA VAL A 146 -7.04 1.03 6.02
C VAL A 146 -5.85 1.94 6.31
N ALA A 147 -5.02 1.60 7.31
CA ALA A 147 -3.74 2.27 7.54
C ALA A 147 -2.73 2.02 6.41
N PHE A 148 -2.75 0.86 5.74
CA PHE A 148 -1.83 0.56 4.63
C PHE A 148 -2.03 1.51 3.45
N VAL A 149 -3.29 1.87 3.15
CA VAL A 149 -3.66 2.53 1.89
C VAL A 149 -3.78 4.05 1.93
N SER A 150 -3.69 4.65 3.10
CA SER A 150 -4.07 6.05 3.28
C SER A 150 -2.92 6.92 3.76
N LEU A 151 -2.89 7.16 5.06
CA LEU A 151 -2.16 8.22 5.73
C LEU A 151 -0.64 8.03 5.69
N PRO A 152 -0.07 6.83 5.90
CA PRO A 152 1.37 6.61 5.77
C PRO A 152 1.89 6.92 4.35
N ALA A 153 1.17 6.48 3.31
CA ALA A 153 1.53 6.76 1.93
C ALA A 153 1.45 8.26 1.61
N ALA A 154 0.37 8.93 2.05
CA ALA A 154 0.21 10.36 1.87
C ALA A 154 1.31 11.17 2.59
N MET A 155 1.72 10.75 3.79
CA MET A 155 2.79 11.42 4.54
C MET A 155 4.12 11.36 3.81
N VAL A 156 4.51 10.19 3.28
CA VAL A 156 5.76 10.05 2.51
C VAL A 156 5.73 10.88 1.23
N LEU A 157 4.59 10.91 0.53
CA LEU A 157 4.46 11.69 -0.72
C LEU A 157 4.50 13.20 -0.48
N MET A 158 3.94 13.68 0.64
CA MET A 158 3.85 15.12 0.95
C MET A 158 5.08 15.67 1.66
N PHE A 159 5.70 14.89 2.56
CA PHE A 159 6.85 15.33 3.37
C PHE A 159 8.19 14.77 2.87
N GLY A 160 8.17 13.87 1.89
CA GLY A 160 9.37 13.27 1.30
C GLY A 160 9.82 11.97 1.97
N GLY A 161 10.97 11.48 1.53
CA GLY A 161 11.57 10.25 2.05
C GLY A 161 12.36 10.47 3.34
N GLY A 162 12.39 9.45 4.20
CA GLY A 162 13.26 9.41 5.38
C GLY A 162 12.65 8.59 6.51
N TRP A 163 13.50 7.99 7.34
CA TRP A 163 13.05 7.12 8.44
C TRP A 163 12.10 7.83 9.41
N LYS A 164 12.33 9.11 9.73
CA LYS A 164 11.42 9.89 10.59
C LYS A 164 10.02 10.01 9.99
N VAL A 165 9.91 10.36 8.70
CA VAL A 165 8.62 10.51 8.01
C VAL A 165 7.92 9.16 7.88
N THR A 166 8.66 8.12 7.51
CA THR A 166 8.14 6.75 7.35
C THR A 166 7.56 6.21 8.66
N ILE A 167 8.29 6.35 9.77
CA ILE A 167 7.87 5.85 11.09
C ILE A 167 6.72 6.70 11.64
N ASN A 168 6.83 8.03 11.62
CA ASN A 168 5.77 8.90 12.13
C ASN A 168 4.50 8.77 11.30
N GLY A 169 4.62 8.67 9.97
CA GLY A 169 3.48 8.41 9.08
C GLY A 169 2.79 7.07 9.38
N ALA A 170 3.56 6.01 9.63
CA ALA A 170 3.04 4.70 10.01
C ALA A 170 2.31 4.74 11.36
N ILE A 171 2.90 5.39 12.38
CA ILE A 171 2.29 5.56 13.71
C ILE A 171 1.00 6.37 13.61
N MET A 172 1.02 7.49 12.90
CA MET A 172 -0.18 8.31 12.70
C MET A 172 -1.27 7.54 11.94
N GLY A 173 -0.90 6.72 10.95
CA GLY A 173 -1.82 5.82 10.28
C GLY A 173 -2.50 4.88 11.26
N ALA A 174 -1.72 4.17 12.08
CA ALA A 174 -2.26 3.20 13.03
C ALA A 174 -3.07 3.84 14.18
N VAL A 175 -2.69 5.02 14.64
CA VAL A 175 -3.31 5.68 15.80
C VAL A 175 -4.52 6.52 15.41
N PHE A 176 -4.54 7.13 14.22
CA PHE A 176 -5.67 7.98 13.81
C PHE A 176 -6.63 7.28 12.85
N VAL A 177 -6.12 6.60 11.81
CA VAL A 177 -6.97 6.08 10.73
C VAL A 177 -7.79 4.90 11.23
N THR A 178 -7.12 3.88 11.77
CA THR A 178 -7.75 2.63 12.19
C THR A 178 -8.90 2.88 13.18
N PRO A 179 -8.72 3.57 14.33
CA PRO A 179 -9.83 3.81 15.25
C PRO A 179 -10.92 4.71 14.67
N MET A 180 -10.60 5.68 13.83
CA MET A 180 -11.63 6.53 13.22
C MET A 180 -12.54 5.73 12.29
N CYS A 181 -11.96 4.80 11.50
CA CYS A 181 -12.73 3.86 10.69
C CYS A 181 -13.57 2.93 11.55
N LEU A 182 -13.01 2.39 12.65
CA LEU A 182 -13.77 1.56 13.61
C LEU A 182 -14.96 2.29 14.19
N LEU A 183 -14.78 3.55 14.60
CA LEU A 183 -15.84 4.36 15.18
C LEU A 183 -16.96 4.61 14.17
N ILE A 184 -16.63 5.04 12.96
CA ILE A 184 -17.65 5.37 11.95
C ILE A 184 -18.36 4.10 11.46
N VAL A 185 -17.63 3.01 11.21
CA VAL A 185 -18.25 1.75 10.77
C VAL A 185 -19.20 1.21 11.85
N ASN A 186 -18.75 1.14 13.11
CA ASN A 186 -19.54 0.50 14.17
C ASN A 186 -20.68 1.37 14.70
N TYR A 187 -20.50 2.69 14.80
CA TYR A 187 -21.50 3.58 15.41
C TYR A 187 -22.34 4.37 14.40
N VAL A 188 -21.93 4.42 13.12
CA VAL A 188 -22.69 5.14 12.09
C VAL A 188 -23.17 4.18 11.00
N CYS A 189 -22.28 3.41 10.37
CA CYS A 189 -22.66 2.57 9.25
C CYS A 189 -23.54 1.38 9.67
N ASN A 190 -23.13 0.64 10.71
CA ASN A 190 -23.88 -0.52 11.20
C ASN A 190 -25.32 -0.17 11.62
N PRO A 191 -25.60 0.86 12.44
CA PRO A 191 -26.98 1.19 12.81
C PRO A 191 -27.82 1.72 11.65
N LEU A 192 -27.19 2.30 10.62
CA LEU A 192 -27.88 2.81 9.43
C LEU A 192 -27.96 1.80 8.29
N GLY A 193 -27.44 0.58 8.47
CA GLY A 193 -27.39 -0.46 7.44
C GLY A 193 -26.55 -0.09 6.22
N LEU A 194 -25.59 0.85 6.37
CA LEU A 194 -24.77 1.34 5.27
C LEU A 194 -23.59 0.42 5.00
N PRO A 195 -23.13 0.31 3.73
CA PRO A 195 -21.91 -0.42 3.40
C PRO A 195 -20.70 0.12 4.17
N ALA A 196 -19.92 -0.78 4.77
CA ALA A 196 -18.75 -0.42 5.59
C ALA A 196 -17.66 0.34 4.81
N VAL A 197 -17.66 0.26 3.48
CA VAL A 197 -16.80 1.07 2.59
C VAL A 197 -16.96 2.56 2.84
N ILE A 198 -18.21 3.02 3.06
CA ILE A 198 -18.50 4.42 3.33
C ILE A 198 -17.81 4.86 4.63
N GLY A 199 -17.93 4.04 5.68
CA GLY A 199 -17.30 4.31 6.97
C GLY A 199 -15.78 4.36 6.91
N ASN A 200 -15.17 3.46 6.14
CA ASN A 200 -13.71 3.46 5.96
C ASN A 200 -13.20 4.66 5.19
N VAL A 201 -13.87 5.03 4.09
CA VAL A 201 -13.46 6.20 3.29
C VAL A 201 -13.63 7.49 4.07
N LEU A 202 -14.73 7.64 4.80
CA LEU A 202 -14.93 8.80 5.68
C LEU A 202 -13.91 8.81 6.83
N GLY A 203 -13.63 7.67 7.45
CA GLY A 203 -12.63 7.53 8.50
C GLY A 203 -11.24 7.92 8.02
N MET A 204 -10.83 7.44 6.83
CA MET A 204 -9.58 7.86 6.18
C MET A 204 -9.52 9.35 5.95
N ALA A 205 -10.59 9.96 5.44
CA ALA A 205 -10.62 11.38 5.14
C ALA A 205 -10.48 12.23 6.42
N VAL A 206 -11.28 11.94 7.44
CA VAL A 206 -11.27 12.68 8.71
C VAL A 206 -9.93 12.51 9.43
N ALA A 207 -9.43 11.27 9.54
CA ALA A 207 -8.13 11.00 10.17
C ALA A 207 -6.98 11.69 9.42
N SER A 208 -7.02 11.71 8.09
CA SER A 208 -6.01 12.42 7.27
C SER A 208 -6.03 13.91 7.55
N VAL A 209 -7.19 14.55 7.58
CA VAL A 209 -7.31 15.98 7.90
C VAL A 209 -6.73 16.25 9.30
N MET A 210 -7.09 15.45 10.30
CA MET A 210 -6.56 15.61 11.66
C MET A 210 -5.02 15.47 11.69
N ALA A 211 -4.47 14.48 11.02
CA ALA A 211 -3.03 14.27 10.98
C ALA A 211 -2.29 15.39 10.24
N PHE A 212 -2.82 15.88 9.11
CA PHE A 212 -2.23 17.00 8.39
C PHE A 212 -2.30 18.30 9.18
N LEU A 213 -3.39 18.54 9.90
CA LEU A 213 -3.48 19.67 10.84
C LEU A 213 -2.45 19.54 11.95
N LEU A 214 -2.27 18.35 12.52
CA LEU A 214 -1.23 18.11 13.52
C LEU A 214 0.18 18.37 12.97
N CYS A 215 0.47 17.92 11.74
CA CYS A 215 1.72 18.22 11.05
C CYS A 215 1.90 19.72 10.76
N ARG A 216 0.81 20.45 10.51
CA ARG A 216 0.84 21.91 10.36
C ARG A 216 1.21 22.62 11.66
N TYR A 217 0.68 22.17 12.80
CA TYR A 217 1.00 22.75 14.12
C TYR A 217 2.37 22.32 14.65
N ARG A 218 2.83 21.10 14.32
CA ARG A 218 4.11 20.53 14.76
C ARG A 218 4.92 20.02 13.55
N PRO A 219 5.46 20.93 12.71
CA PRO A 219 6.24 20.54 11.53
C PRO A 219 7.55 19.81 11.86
N SER A 220 8.03 19.92 13.11
CA SER A 220 9.18 19.16 13.61
C SER A 220 8.96 17.64 13.60
N LEU A 221 7.71 17.17 13.55
CA LEU A 221 7.40 15.74 13.45
C LEU A 221 7.85 15.14 12.10
N MET A 222 7.90 15.94 11.04
CA MET A 222 8.23 15.46 9.70
C MET A 222 9.57 16.00 9.18
N LYS A 223 10.12 17.06 9.78
CA LYS A 223 11.46 17.55 9.44
C LYS A 223 12.54 16.74 10.14
N SER A 224 13.42 16.14 9.35
CA SER A 224 14.75 15.72 9.83
C SER A 224 15.64 16.96 9.81
N GLU A 225 16.16 17.39 10.96
CA GLU A 225 17.27 18.36 10.96
C GLU A 225 18.41 17.77 10.13
N HIS A 226 18.78 18.44 9.05
CA HIS A 226 20.06 18.15 8.39
C HIS A 226 21.18 18.52 9.37
N PRO A 227 22.20 17.65 9.57
CA PRO A 227 23.43 18.09 10.20
C PRO A 227 23.95 19.29 9.39
N LYS A 228 24.09 20.45 10.05
CA LYS A 228 24.76 21.60 9.44
C LYS A 228 26.16 21.13 9.04
N THR A 229 26.42 20.98 7.75
CA THR A 229 27.79 20.83 7.26
C THR A 229 28.57 22.06 7.76
N PRO A 230 29.64 21.90 8.56
CA PRO A 230 30.43 23.04 8.99
C PRO A 230 30.98 23.74 7.74
N PRO A 231 31.03 25.08 7.72
CA PRO A 231 31.54 25.82 6.56
C PRO A 231 32.96 25.34 6.27
N SER A 232 33.18 24.90 5.04
CA SER A 232 34.52 24.58 4.53
C SER A 232 35.41 25.79 4.75
N SER A 233 36.48 25.62 5.50
CA SER A 233 37.52 26.64 5.69
C SER A 233 38.03 27.13 4.33
N PRO A 234 38.24 28.45 4.15
CA PRO A 234 38.73 28.99 2.89
C PRO A 234 40.14 28.42 2.56
N PRO A 235 40.46 28.24 1.27
CA PRO A 235 41.78 27.77 0.86
C PRO A 235 42.86 28.77 1.30
N ALA A 236 43.91 28.23 1.92
CA ALA A 236 45.14 28.95 2.29
C ALA A 236 46.03 29.21 1.07
#